data_AF-A0A8T6WY44-F1
#
_entry.id   AF-A0A8T6WY44-F1
#
_cell.length_a   1.000
_cell.length_b   1.000
_cell.length_c   1.000
_cell.angle_alpha   90.00
_cell.angle_beta   90.00
_cell.angle_gamma   90.00
#
_symmetry.space_group_name_H-M   'P 1'
#
loop_
_entity.id
_entity.type
_entity.pdbx_description
1 polymer ?
#
loop_
_entity_poly.entity_id
_entity_poly.type
_entity_poly.pdbx_seq_one_letter_code
_entity_poly.pdbx_strand_id
1 'polypeptide(L)'
;MIDLVGYRRHGHNEGDEPAYTQPMLYRKIADHPTVRTLWVERLIAEGVLTDDEAKAMADEVNAKLRASQDQVRSKDGTPPLRGADDRPRVEDSHPETSVALDALEELNSALLAVPEGFTVHPKLARQLSRREKDFGPDFQLEWAHAEALAFASLSQEGIPIRMTGQDSQRGTFSQRHLVLHDVETGATVTPVNEISETRVEISNSPLTEA
;
A
#
# COMPACT_ATOMS: atom_id res chain seq x y z
N MET A 1 -17.13 9.46 6.35
CA MET A 1 -16.76 9.74 7.76
C MET A 1 -17.96 9.41 8.62
N ILE A 2 -17.77 8.73 9.75
CA ILE A 2 -18.82 8.49 10.75
C ILE A 2 -18.36 9.18 12.04
N ASP A 3 -19.19 10.06 12.58
CA ASP A 3 -18.99 10.64 13.91
C ASP A 3 -19.77 9.82 14.94
N LEU A 4 -19.06 8.92 15.64
CA LEU A 4 -19.65 8.08 16.68
C LEU A 4 -19.48 8.78 18.04
N VAL A 5 -20.49 9.54 18.44
CA VAL A 5 -20.51 10.23 19.71
C VAL A 5 -20.72 9.25 20.86
N GLY A 6 -19.71 9.10 21.71
CA GLY A 6 -19.74 8.27 22.92
C GLY A 6 -19.17 8.99 24.14
N TYR A 7 -18.80 8.24 25.17
CA TYR A 7 -18.13 8.78 26.35
C TYR A 7 -16.98 7.86 26.79
N ARG A 8 -15.99 8.43 27.49
CA ARG A 8 -14.89 7.68 28.09
C ARG A 8 -15.26 7.34 29.53
N ARG A 9 -15.36 6.04 29.85
CA ARG A 9 -15.79 5.59 31.19
C ARG A 9 -14.75 5.89 32.27
N HIS A 10 -13.47 5.80 31.94
CA HIS A 10 -12.32 6.03 32.81
C HIS A 10 -11.50 7.24 32.36
N GLY A 11 -10.37 7.51 33.03
CA GLY A 11 -9.41 8.55 32.66
C GLY A 11 -8.76 8.33 31.28
N HIS A 12 -7.75 9.13 30.93
CA HIS A 12 -7.05 8.95 29.65
C HIS A 12 -6.44 7.54 29.54
N ASN A 13 -6.02 7.01 30.67
CA ASN A 13 -5.80 5.60 30.94
C ASN A 13 -6.58 5.21 32.21
N GLU A 14 -6.65 3.92 32.52
CA GLU A 14 -7.45 3.38 33.62
C GLU A 14 -6.91 3.77 35.01
N GLY A 15 -5.64 4.18 35.13
CA GLY A 15 -5.03 4.64 36.39
C GLY A 15 -5.07 6.16 36.59
N ASP A 16 -5.54 6.90 35.58
CA ASP A 16 -5.67 8.36 35.61
C ASP A 16 -6.98 8.79 36.29
N GLU A 17 -6.94 9.90 37.03
CA GLU A 17 -8.09 10.45 37.76
C GLU A 17 -8.67 11.66 37.01
N PRO A 18 -9.69 11.46 36.16
CA PRO A 18 -10.21 12.52 35.31
C PRO A 18 -11.07 13.53 36.06
N ALA A 19 -11.56 13.23 37.26
CA ALA A 19 -12.37 14.17 38.03
C ALA A 19 -11.57 15.40 38.48
N TYR A 20 -10.23 15.35 38.46
CA TYR A 20 -9.38 16.52 38.72
C TYR A 20 -9.61 17.66 37.73
N THR A 21 -9.95 17.34 36.48
CA THR A 21 -10.08 18.34 35.41
C THR A 21 -11.46 18.33 34.74
N GLN A 22 -12.24 17.25 34.85
CA GLN A 22 -13.63 17.16 34.34
C GLN A 22 -14.65 16.63 35.38
N PRO A 23 -14.73 17.20 36.60
CA PRO A 23 -15.51 16.63 37.70
C PRO A 23 -17.02 16.51 37.42
N MET A 24 -17.62 17.52 36.77
CA MET A 24 -19.05 17.51 36.47
C MET A 24 -19.42 16.49 35.38
N LEU A 25 -18.54 16.30 34.39
CA LEU A 25 -18.74 15.32 33.33
C LEU A 25 -18.64 13.90 33.91
N TYR A 26 -17.61 13.62 34.71
CA TYR A 26 -17.42 12.29 35.27
C TYR A 26 -18.44 11.95 36.35
N ARG A 27 -19.02 12.94 37.05
CA ARG A 27 -20.22 12.73 37.86
C ARG A 27 -21.39 12.21 37.02
N LYS A 28 -21.71 12.87 35.90
CA LYS A 28 -22.77 12.42 34.98
C LYS A 28 -22.49 11.04 34.41
N ILE A 29 -21.23 10.77 34.02
CA ILE A 29 -20.84 9.45 33.48
C ILE A 29 -20.97 8.37 34.54
N ALA A 30 -20.56 8.63 35.79
CA ALA A 30 -20.68 7.67 36.89
C ALA A 30 -22.15 7.30 37.16
N ASP A 31 -23.05 8.28 37.09
CA ASP A 31 -24.49 8.09 37.27
C ASP A 31 -25.19 7.49 36.04
N HIS A 32 -24.51 7.40 34.88
CA HIS A 32 -25.08 6.89 33.64
C HIS A 32 -24.85 5.38 33.48
N PRO A 33 -25.92 4.57 33.25
CA PRO A 33 -25.80 3.14 32.94
C PRO A 33 -24.93 2.90 31.72
N THR A 34 -24.26 1.74 31.66
CA THR A 34 -23.43 1.43 30.48
C THR A 34 -24.28 1.28 29.23
N VAL A 35 -23.70 1.53 28.05
CA VAL A 35 -24.37 1.27 26.76
C VAL A 35 -24.87 -0.17 26.67
N ARG A 36 -24.09 -1.15 27.16
CA ARG A 36 -24.52 -2.56 27.23
C ARG A 36 -25.78 -2.71 28.09
N THR A 37 -25.80 -2.11 29.28
CA THR A 37 -26.94 -2.19 30.19
C THR A 37 -28.21 -1.66 29.52
N LEU A 38 -28.14 -0.45 28.94
CA LEU A 38 -29.28 0.17 28.26
C LEU A 38 -29.77 -0.66 27.07
N TRP A 39 -28.84 -1.27 26.32
CA TRP A 39 -29.18 -2.10 25.18
C TRP A 39 -29.86 -3.41 25.60
N VAL A 40 -29.35 -4.06 26.64
CA VAL A 40 -29.96 -5.27 27.22
C VAL A 40 -31.35 -4.97 27.76
N GLU A 41 -31.51 -3.91 28.56
CA GLU A 41 -32.80 -3.48 29.10
C GLU A 41 -33.84 -3.26 27.99
N ARG A 42 -33.42 -2.61 26.89
CA ARG A 42 -34.27 -2.39 25.74
C ARG A 42 -34.71 -3.71 25.08
N LEU A 43 -33.77 -4.62 24.83
CA LEU A 43 -34.08 -5.89 24.17
C LEU A 43 -34.97 -6.80 25.02
N ILE A 44 -34.83 -6.75 26.35
CA ILE A 44 -35.75 -7.43 27.28
C ILE A 44 -37.15 -6.82 27.19
N ALA A 45 -37.26 -5.49 27.18
CA ALA A 45 -38.54 -4.81 27.03
C ALA A 45 -39.21 -5.10 25.68
N GLU A 46 -38.43 -5.31 24.62
CA GLU A 46 -38.90 -5.73 23.29
C GLU A 46 -39.20 -7.24 23.20
N GLY A 47 -38.94 -8.03 24.26
CA GLY A 47 -39.17 -9.47 24.30
C GLY A 47 -38.23 -10.29 23.42
N VAL A 48 -37.11 -9.71 22.97
CA VAL A 48 -36.12 -10.35 22.10
C VAL A 48 -35.23 -11.30 22.89
N LEU A 49 -35.00 -11.02 24.17
CA LEU A 49 -34.20 -11.84 25.07
C LEU A 49 -34.69 -11.74 26.51
N THR A 50 -34.34 -12.73 27.33
CA THR A 50 -34.62 -12.76 28.77
C THR A 50 -33.41 -12.31 29.60
N ASP A 51 -33.63 -11.94 30.86
CA ASP A 51 -32.54 -11.58 31.78
C ASP A 51 -31.52 -12.72 31.96
N ASP A 52 -32.02 -13.96 32.07
CA ASP A 52 -31.19 -15.16 32.18
C ASP A 52 -30.32 -15.38 30.94
N GLU A 53 -30.85 -15.15 29.74
CA GLU A 53 -30.09 -15.23 28.48
C GLU A 53 -29.01 -14.13 28.40
N ALA A 54 -29.34 -12.89 28.76
CA ALA A 54 -28.36 -11.78 28.78
C ALA A 54 -27.19 -12.06 29.74
N LYS A 55 -27.49 -12.65 30.90
CA LYS A 55 -26.51 -13.01 31.91
C LYS A 55 -25.65 -14.19 31.44
N ALA A 56 -26.27 -15.23 30.89
CA ALA A 56 -25.56 -16.39 30.36
C ALA A 56 -24.55 -15.98 29.28
N MET A 57 -24.91 -15.07 28.37
CA MET A 57 -23.99 -14.55 27.34
C MET A 57 -22.78 -13.82 27.96
N ALA A 58 -22.99 -13.02 29.01
CA ALA A 58 -21.90 -12.30 29.68
C ALA A 58 -20.96 -13.26 30.41
N ASP A 59 -21.52 -14.26 31.09
CA ASP A 59 -20.75 -15.29 31.79
C ASP A 59 -19.95 -16.15 30.82
N GLU A 60 -20.52 -16.49 29.66
CA GLU A 60 -19.82 -17.21 28.60
C GLU A 60 -18.61 -16.43 28.07
N VAL A 61 -18.78 -15.13 27.78
CA VAL A 61 -17.68 -14.26 27.34
C VAL A 61 -16.59 -14.16 28.40
N ASN A 62 -16.97 -13.97 29.67
CA ASN A 62 -16.00 -13.93 30.78
C ASN A 62 -15.26 -15.25 30.95
N ALA A 63 -15.96 -16.39 30.82
CA ALA A 63 -15.34 -17.71 30.89
C ALA A 63 -14.34 -17.93 29.75
N LYS A 64 -14.69 -17.52 28.52
CA LYS A 64 -13.78 -17.55 27.37
C LYS A 64 -12.52 -16.71 27.62
N LEU A 65 -12.67 -15.47 28.10
CA LEU A 65 -11.53 -14.60 28.40
C LEU A 65 -10.61 -15.19 29.48
N ARG A 66 -11.17 -15.78 30.53
CA ARG A 66 -10.39 -16.48 31.57
C ARG A 66 -9.65 -17.69 31.02
N ALA A 67 -10.33 -18.54 30.26
CA ALA A 67 -9.71 -19.71 29.64
C ALA A 67 -8.55 -19.31 28.71
N SER A 68 -8.71 -18.24 27.93
CA SER A 68 -7.62 -17.71 27.10
C SER A 68 -6.45 -17.17 27.94
N GLN A 69 -6.73 -16.47 29.04
CA GLN A 69 -5.67 -16.00 29.95
C GLN A 69 -4.90 -17.17 30.58
N ASP A 70 -5.58 -18.22 31.01
CA ASP A 70 -4.97 -19.41 31.61
C ASP A 70 -4.14 -20.19 30.57
N GLN A 71 -4.59 -20.25 29.32
CA GLN A 71 -3.81 -20.84 28.23
C GLN A 71 -2.52 -20.07 27.95
N VAL A 72 -2.53 -18.74 28.02
CA VAL A 72 -1.31 -17.93 27.83
C VAL A 72 -0.36 -18.10 29.02
N ARG A 73 -0.90 -18.16 30.25
CA ARG A 73 -0.08 -18.39 31.45
C ARG A 73 0.55 -19.78 31.53
N SER A 74 -0.09 -20.79 30.94
CA SER A 74 0.39 -22.18 30.96
C SER A 74 1.30 -22.54 29.78
N LYS A 75 1.39 -21.69 28.75
CA LYS A 75 2.30 -21.88 27.61
C LYS A 75 3.50 -20.95 27.72
N ASP A 76 4.70 -21.51 27.88
CA ASP A 76 5.94 -20.79 27.63
C ASP A 76 6.01 -20.40 26.16
N GLY A 77 5.88 -19.10 25.87
CA GLY A 77 6.13 -18.53 24.54
C GLY A 77 5.01 -18.75 23.54
N THR A 78 4.09 -17.77 23.44
CA THR A 78 3.44 -17.55 22.14
C THR A 78 4.53 -16.96 21.23
N PRO A 79 4.86 -17.59 20.08
CA PRO A 79 5.73 -16.95 19.11
C PRO A 79 5.14 -15.58 18.79
N PRO A 80 5.94 -14.51 18.70
CA PRO A 80 5.39 -13.23 18.28
C PRO A 80 4.56 -13.44 17.02
N LEU A 81 3.39 -12.80 16.95
CA LEU A 81 2.71 -12.60 15.67
C LEU A 81 3.80 -12.18 14.70
N ARG A 82 4.01 -12.94 13.61
CA ARG A 82 5.01 -12.64 12.59
C ARG A 82 4.71 -11.23 12.08
N GLY A 83 5.28 -10.23 12.73
CA GLY A 83 5.14 -8.84 12.34
C GLY A 83 6.12 -8.65 11.21
N ALA A 84 5.67 -8.83 9.98
CA ALA A 84 6.21 -8.24 8.74
C ALA A 84 7.74 -8.05 8.64
N ASP A 85 8.53 -8.90 9.28
CA ASP A 85 9.99 -8.88 9.25
C ASP A 85 10.51 -10.23 8.76
N ASP A 86 9.76 -10.83 7.81
CA ASP A 86 10.32 -11.70 6.77
C ASP A 86 11.10 -10.82 5.76
N ARG A 87 11.81 -9.78 6.21
CA ARG A 87 12.85 -9.18 5.37
C ARG A 87 13.90 -10.27 5.22
N PRO A 88 14.06 -10.85 4.02
CA PRO A 88 15.12 -11.82 3.83
C PRO A 88 16.40 -11.16 4.31
N ARG A 89 17.07 -11.83 5.25
CA ARG A 89 18.42 -11.44 5.65
C ARG A 89 19.18 -11.28 4.35
N VAL A 90 19.69 -10.07 4.09
CA VAL A 90 20.57 -9.84 2.95
C VAL A 90 21.81 -10.66 3.23
N GLU A 91 21.80 -11.92 2.80
CA GLU A 91 23.03 -12.64 2.55
C GLU A 91 23.77 -11.86 1.47
N ASP A 92 25.10 -11.80 1.55
CA ASP A 92 25.99 -11.29 0.50
C ASP A 92 25.87 -12.20 -0.74
N SER A 93 24.68 -12.22 -1.33
CA SER A 93 24.33 -12.93 -2.52
C SER A 93 24.37 -11.91 -3.65
N HIS A 94 25.15 -12.22 -4.68
CA HIS A 94 25.13 -11.47 -5.93
C HIS A 94 24.13 -12.18 -6.83
N PRO A 95 22.86 -11.71 -6.92
CA PRO A 95 21.89 -12.34 -7.80
C PRO A 95 22.35 -12.22 -9.24
N GLU A 96 22.11 -13.27 -10.02
CA GLU A 96 22.29 -13.21 -11.47
C GLU A 96 21.26 -12.24 -12.04
N THR A 97 21.74 -11.15 -12.63
CA THR A 97 20.93 -10.03 -13.15
C THR A 97 21.23 -9.76 -14.64
N SER A 98 21.99 -10.64 -15.27
CA SER A 98 22.31 -10.56 -16.68
C SER A 98 21.07 -10.85 -17.53
N VAL A 99 20.86 -10.00 -18.54
CA VAL A 99 19.87 -10.19 -19.60
C VAL A 99 20.63 -10.36 -20.91
N ALA A 100 20.18 -11.29 -21.76
CA ALA A 100 20.82 -11.53 -23.05
C ALA A 100 20.66 -10.30 -23.98
N LEU A 101 21.65 -10.04 -24.83
CA LEU A 101 21.69 -8.82 -25.66
C LEU A 101 20.53 -8.77 -26.67
N ASP A 102 20.17 -9.91 -27.26
CA ASP A 102 19.02 -10.06 -28.15
C ASP A 102 17.71 -9.70 -27.43
N ALA A 103 17.52 -10.16 -26.20
CA ALA A 103 16.38 -9.75 -25.37
C ALA A 103 16.41 -8.23 -25.09
N LEU A 104 17.58 -7.64 -24.81
CA LEU A 104 17.69 -6.18 -24.63
C LEU A 104 17.37 -5.40 -25.91
N GLU A 105 17.72 -5.90 -27.09
CA GLU A 105 17.37 -5.31 -28.40
C GLU A 105 15.85 -5.32 -28.64
N GLU A 106 15.19 -6.44 -28.33
CA GLU A 106 13.74 -6.57 -28.40
C GLU A 106 13.03 -5.62 -27.42
N LEU A 107 13.47 -5.60 -26.16
CA LEU A 107 12.92 -4.72 -25.13
C LEU A 107 13.15 -3.25 -25.47
N ASN A 108 14.32 -2.89 -26.01
CA ASN A 108 14.60 -1.53 -26.47
C ASN A 108 13.62 -1.10 -27.55
N SER A 109 13.38 -1.96 -28.55
CA SER A 109 12.44 -1.68 -29.64
C SER A 109 11.01 -1.50 -29.11
N ALA A 110 10.59 -2.37 -28.19
CA ALA A 110 9.26 -2.27 -27.56
C ALA A 110 9.09 -0.99 -26.72
N LEU A 111 10.14 -0.56 -25.99
CA LEU A 111 10.13 0.67 -25.19
C LEU A 111 10.01 1.95 -26.04
N LEU A 112 10.35 1.89 -27.33
CA LEU A 112 10.30 3.01 -28.27
C LEU A 112 9.04 2.98 -29.14
N ALA A 113 8.29 1.88 -29.12
CA ALA A 113 7.05 1.74 -29.86
C ALA A 113 5.96 2.64 -29.27
N VAL A 114 5.19 3.27 -30.16
CA VAL A 114 3.98 4.03 -29.82
C VAL A 114 2.82 3.56 -30.70
N PRO A 115 1.56 3.68 -30.24
CA PRO A 115 0.39 3.28 -31.02
C PRO A 115 0.28 4.03 -32.35
N GLU A 116 -0.38 3.43 -33.33
CA GLU A 116 -0.67 4.11 -34.59
C GLU A 116 -1.47 5.40 -34.34
N GLY A 117 -1.05 6.49 -34.98
CA GLY A 117 -1.64 7.83 -34.79
C GLY A 117 -1.13 8.60 -33.57
N PHE A 118 -0.26 8.02 -32.74
CA PHE A 118 0.34 8.71 -31.59
C PHE A 118 1.43 9.69 -32.02
N THR A 119 1.29 10.96 -31.65
CA THR A 119 2.20 12.04 -32.01
C THR A 119 3.10 12.42 -30.84
N VAL A 120 4.33 11.91 -30.83
CA VAL A 120 5.35 12.28 -29.83
C VAL A 120 5.88 13.69 -30.10
N HIS A 121 6.15 14.46 -29.04
CA HIS A 121 6.76 15.79 -29.16
C HIS A 121 8.09 15.74 -29.94
N PRO A 122 8.32 16.59 -30.97
CA PRO A 122 9.47 16.45 -31.88
C PRO A 122 10.85 16.42 -31.20
N LYS A 123 11.05 17.21 -30.12
CA LYS A 123 12.31 17.18 -29.36
C LYS A 123 12.51 15.84 -28.63
N LEU A 124 11.44 15.25 -28.12
CA LEU A 124 11.48 13.96 -27.43
C LEU A 124 11.64 12.83 -28.45
N ALA A 125 10.96 12.88 -29.58
CA ALA A 125 11.14 11.91 -30.67
C ALA A 125 12.61 11.83 -31.12
N ARG A 126 13.32 12.96 -31.23
CA ARG A 126 14.76 12.99 -31.52
C ARG A 126 15.63 12.38 -30.41
N GLN A 127 15.21 12.46 -29.16
CA GLN A 127 15.91 11.83 -28.04
C GLN A 127 15.68 10.32 -28.04
N LEU A 128 14.44 9.89 -28.24
CA LEU A 128 14.05 8.48 -28.32
C LEU A 128 14.71 7.78 -29.52
N SER A 129 14.76 8.41 -30.69
CA SER A 129 15.41 7.83 -31.88
C SER A 129 16.91 7.56 -31.71
N ARG A 130 17.57 8.23 -30.75
CA ARG A 130 18.99 7.95 -30.43
C ARG A 130 19.16 6.67 -29.62
N ARG A 131 18.10 6.22 -28.93
CA ARG A 131 18.09 4.95 -28.19
C ARG A 131 17.98 3.75 -29.13
N GLU A 132 17.37 3.95 -30.30
CA GLU A 132 17.24 2.91 -31.34
C GLU A 132 18.51 2.79 -32.19
N LYS A 133 19.08 3.94 -32.57
CA LYS A 133 20.17 4.00 -33.53
C LYS A 133 21.44 3.34 -33.00
N ASP A 134 21.95 2.34 -33.72
CA ASP A 134 23.23 1.66 -33.44
C ASP A 134 23.23 0.94 -32.06
N PHE A 135 22.06 0.54 -31.54
CA PHE A 135 21.96 -0.23 -30.29
C PHE A 135 22.63 -1.60 -30.45
N GLY A 136 23.50 -1.97 -29.51
CA GLY A 136 24.35 -3.16 -29.59
C GLY A 136 25.50 -3.12 -28.59
N PRO A 137 26.54 -3.98 -28.75
CA PRO A 137 27.61 -4.14 -27.77
C PRO A 137 28.42 -2.87 -27.47
N ASP A 138 28.63 -2.02 -28.48
CA ASP A 138 29.41 -0.79 -28.35
C ASP A 138 28.54 0.45 -28.04
N PHE A 139 27.23 0.26 -27.83
CA PHE A 139 26.30 1.33 -27.58
C PHE A 139 26.51 1.95 -26.19
N GLN A 140 26.62 3.27 -26.14
CA GLN A 140 26.74 3.99 -24.87
C GLN A 140 25.36 4.24 -24.26
N LEU A 141 25.02 3.45 -23.24
CA LEU A 141 23.77 3.58 -22.49
C LEU A 141 23.78 4.81 -21.57
N GLU A 142 22.75 5.65 -21.69
CA GLU A 142 22.43 6.67 -20.70
C GLU A 142 21.68 6.06 -19.51
N TRP A 143 21.78 6.71 -18.33
CA TRP A 143 21.20 6.21 -17.08
C TRP A 143 19.71 5.86 -17.20
N ALA A 144 18.91 6.78 -17.74
CA ALA A 144 17.46 6.59 -17.86
C ALA A 144 17.08 5.54 -18.92
N HIS A 145 17.97 5.27 -19.88
CA HIS A 145 17.77 4.21 -20.86
C HIS A 145 18.02 2.84 -20.22
N ALA A 146 19.12 2.70 -19.45
CA ALA A 146 19.40 1.50 -18.67
C ALA A 146 18.30 1.23 -17.62
N GLU A 147 17.79 2.27 -16.94
CA GLU A 147 16.65 2.17 -16.02
C GLU A 147 15.39 1.62 -16.71
N ALA A 148 15.06 2.11 -17.91
CA ALA A 148 13.91 1.63 -18.68
C ALA A 148 14.06 0.16 -19.11
N LEU A 149 15.26 -0.24 -19.55
CA LEU A 149 15.56 -1.64 -19.92
C LEU A 149 15.43 -2.58 -18.72
N ALA A 150 15.89 -2.16 -17.55
CA ALA A 150 15.72 -2.95 -16.31
C ALA A 150 14.24 -3.11 -15.93
N PHE A 151 13.43 -2.07 -16.07
CA PHE A 151 11.98 -2.19 -15.84
C PHE A 151 11.31 -3.10 -16.87
N ALA A 152 11.73 -3.00 -18.13
CA ALA A 152 11.22 -3.86 -19.20
C ALA A 152 11.57 -5.34 -18.96
N SER A 153 12.80 -5.66 -18.55
CA SER A 153 13.21 -7.04 -18.27
C SER A 153 12.46 -7.63 -17.08
N LEU A 154 12.35 -6.88 -15.97
CA LEU A 154 11.57 -7.30 -14.80
C LEU A 154 10.09 -7.51 -15.16
N SER A 155 9.52 -6.64 -15.99
CA SER A 155 8.14 -6.79 -16.47
C SER A 155 7.97 -8.06 -17.31
N GLN A 156 8.93 -8.36 -18.19
CA GLN A 156 8.94 -9.59 -18.99
C GLN A 156 9.03 -10.85 -18.11
N GLU A 157 9.74 -10.78 -16.99
CA GLU A 157 9.86 -11.86 -16.00
C GLU A 157 8.62 -12.04 -15.09
N GLY A 158 7.58 -11.22 -15.26
CA GLY A 158 6.37 -11.32 -14.42
C GLY A 158 6.42 -10.51 -13.12
N ILE A 159 7.46 -9.68 -12.93
CA ILE A 159 7.67 -8.93 -11.69
C ILE A 159 6.96 -7.56 -11.79
N PRO A 160 5.93 -7.31 -10.96
CA PRO A 160 5.21 -6.03 -11.00
C PRO A 160 6.08 -4.89 -10.49
N ILE A 161 5.95 -3.74 -11.13
CA ILE A 161 6.74 -2.55 -10.82
C ILE A 161 5.81 -1.42 -10.41
N ARG A 162 6.15 -0.72 -9.33
CA ARG A 162 5.47 0.51 -8.93
C ARG A 162 6.50 1.61 -8.71
N MET A 163 6.35 2.68 -9.47
CA MET A 163 7.08 3.93 -9.29
C MET A 163 6.09 5.05 -8.98
N THR A 164 6.28 5.70 -7.83
CA THR A 164 5.45 6.82 -7.40
C THR A 164 6.31 7.96 -6.92
N GLY A 165 5.93 9.18 -7.27
CA GLY A 165 6.61 10.40 -6.83
C GLY A 165 6.23 11.58 -7.72
N GLN A 166 6.60 12.78 -7.30
CA GLN A 166 6.30 14.00 -8.06
C GLN A 166 7.05 13.97 -9.40
N ASP A 167 6.33 14.22 -10.49
CA ASP A 167 6.85 14.22 -11.86
C ASP A 167 7.64 12.95 -12.25
N SER A 168 7.39 11.81 -11.60
CA SER A 168 8.16 10.58 -11.78
C SER A 168 8.05 10.01 -13.20
N GLN A 169 6.91 10.19 -13.87
CA GLN A 169 6.66 9.73 -15.24
C GLN A 169 7.65 10.32 -16.26
N ARG A 170 7.80 11.64 -16.27
CA ARG A 170 8.76 12.37 -17.12
C ARG A 170 10.18 12.31 -16.52
N GLY A 171 10.26 12.32 -15.20
CA GLY A 171 11.45 12.63 -14.43
C GLY A 171 11.61 14.15 -14.25
N THR A 172 12.03 14.55 -13.05
CA THR A 172 12.29 15.95 -12.68
C THR A 172 13.25 16.61 -13.66
N PHE A 173 14.29 15.89 -14.11
CA PHE A 173 15.30 16.37 -15.04
C PHE A 173 14.96 16.11 -16.51
N SER A 174 13.71 15.74 -16.82
CA SER A 174 13.25 15.38 -18.17
C SER A 174 14.12 14.30 -18.83
N GLN A 175 14.50 13.29 -18.06
CA GLN A 175 15.40 12.23 -18.49
C GLN A 175 14.70 10.90 -18.77
N ARG A 176 13.56 10.64 -18.12
CA ARG A 176 13.00 9.29 -17.97
C ARG A 176 12.00 8.95 -19.06
N HIS A 177 10.93 9.73 -19.17
CA HIS A 177 9.88 9.56 -20.18
C HIS A 177 9.30 8.13 -20.26
N LEU A 178 9.01 7.49 -19.12
CA LEU A 178 8.35 6.17 -19.09
C LEU A 178 6.87 6.24 -19.47
N VAL A 179 6.26 7.42 -19.31
CA VAL A 179 4.94 7.74 -19.84
C VAL A 179 5.10 8.84 -20.88
N LEU A 180 4.61 8.56 -22.09
CA LEU A 180 4.62 9.49 -23.20
C LEU A 180 3.24 10.14 -23.31
N HIS A 181 3.24 11.41 -23.69
CA HIS A 181 2.02 12.18 -23.95
C HIS A 181 1.95 12.55 -25.41
N ASP A 182 0.80 12.30 -26.02
CA ASP A 182 0.47 12.73 -27.37
C ASP A 182 0.28 14.24 -27.38
N VAL A 183 0.99 14.95 -28.27
CA VAL A 183 0.97 16.42 -28.28
C VAL A 183 -0.32 17.02 -28.84
N GLU A 184 -1.09 16.26 -29.60
CA GLU A 184 -2.33 16.72 -30.25
C GLU A 184 -3.56 16.41 -29.37
N THR A 185 -3.55 15.26 -28.70
CA THR A 185 -4.73 14.73 -27.98
C THR A 185 -4.57 14.72 -26.46
N GLY A 186 -3.33 14.78 -25.95
CA GLY A 186 -3.03 14.61 -24.52
C GLY A 186 -3.16 13.16 -24.03
N ALA A 187 -3.49 12.21 -24.91
CA ALA A 187 -3.52 10.79 -24.58
C ALA A 187 -2.14 10.32 -24.11
N THR A 188 -2.13 9.33 -23.21
CA THR A 188 -0.90 8.78 -22.64
C THR A 188 -0.67 7.36 -23.09
N VAL A 189 0.58 7.01 -23.36
CA VAL A 189 1.03 5.61 -23.50
C VAL A 189 2.19 5.36 -22.56
N THR A 190 2.25 4.14 -22.02
CA THR A 190 3.33 3.66 -21.16
C THR A 190 3.94 2.44 -21.85
N PRO A 191 4.95 2.58 -22.72
CA PRO A 191 5.41 1.51 -23.61
C PRO A 191 5.79 0.21 -22.88
N VAL A 192 6.30 0.30 -21.65
CA VAL A 192 6.63 -0.88 -20.83
C VAL A 192 5.41 -1.77 -20.52
N ASN A 193 4.20 -1.22 -20.48
CA ASN A 193 2.97 -2.00 -20.30
C ASN A 193 2.55 -2.78 -21.55
N GLU A 194 3.14 -2.50 -22.71
CA GLU A 194 2.87 -3.23 -23.95
C GLU A 194 3.78 -4.45 -24.13
N ILE A 195 4.75 -4.65 -23.21
CA ILE A 195 5.75 -5.73 -23.28
C ILE A 195 5.19 -7.06 -22.74
N SER A 196 4.38 -7.01 -21.70
CA SER A 196 3.80 -8.19 -21.05
C SER A 196 2.52 -7.83 -20.29
N GLU A 197 1.77 -8.84 -19.84
CA GLU A 197 0.58 -8.66 -18.99
C GLU A 197 0.94 -8.23 -17.54
N THR A 198 2.23 -8.07 -17.24
CA THR A 198 2.71 -7.67 -15.92
C THR A 198 2.38 -6.22 -15.64
N ARG A 199 1.87 -5.94 -14.44
CA ARG A 199 1.48 -4.58 -14.06
C ARG A 199 2.69 -3.70 -13.79
N VAL A 200 2.89 -2.66 -14.61
CA VAL A 200 3.82 -1.56 -14.35
C VAL A 200 3.08 -0.25 -14.11
N GLU A 201 3.14 0.25 -12.88
CA GLU A 201 2.48 1.49 -12.46
C GLU A 201 3.48 2.62 -12.28
N ILE A 202 3.45 3.61 -13.18
CA ILE A 202 4.23 4.84 -13.03
C ILE A 202 3.26 5.99 -12.74
N SER A 203 3.20 6.41 -11.48
CA SER A 203 2.23 7.40 -10.99
C SER A 203 2.89 8.68 -10.52
N ASN A 204 2.44 9.83 -11.05
CA ASN A 204 2.80 11.12 -10.45
C ASN A 204 2.04 11.29 -9.14
N SER A 205 2.76 11.45 -8.03
CA SER A 205 2.15 11.71 -6.72
C SER A 205 1.72 13.18 -6.60
N PRO A 206 0.80 13.51 -5.68
CA PRO A 206 0.62 14.90 -5.25
C PRO A 206 1.91 15.44 -4.63
N LEU A 207 1.91 16.76 -4.39
CA LEU A 207 3.01 17.49 -3.75
C LEU A 207 3.07 17.19 -2.23
N THR A 208 3.35 15.93 -1.87
CA THR A 208 3.45 15.42 -0.50
C THR A 208 4.39 14.22 -0.44
N GLU A 209 5.06 14.09 0.70
CA GLU A 209 5.93 12.96 1.07
C GLU A 209 5.48 12.27 2.38
N ALA A 210 4.56 12.90 3.12
CA ALA A 210 4.07 12.46 4.43
C ALA A 210 2.99 11.37 4.35
#